data_AF-A0A6L4AV42-F1
#
_entry.id   AF-A0A6L4AV42-F1
#
_cell.length_a   1.000
_cell.length_b   1.000
_cell.length_c   1.000
_cell.angle_alpha   90.00
_cell.angle_beta   90.00
_cell.angle_gamma   90.00
#
_symmetry.space_group_name_H-M   'P 1'
#
loop_
_entity.id
_entity.type
_entity.pdbx_description
1 polymer ?
#
loop_
_entity_poly.entity_id
_entity_poly.type
_entity_poly.pdbx_seq_one_letter_code
_entity_poly.pdbx_strand_id
1 'polypeptide(L)'
;MTTLSLRLPASLHERLRELAAREGISINQLITLAAAEKVASILTVDYLAERARAADFAAFDRLLARVPDAPAPAGDEWAKSARERGAGAAEEIHEQRAPYRVAKSGRPPAAPAKPRKRR
;
A
#
# COMPACT_ATOMS: atom_id res chain seq x y z
N MET A 1 22.24 15.28 11.61
CA MET A 1 21.44 14.19 12.22
C MET A 1 21.20 14.54 13.68
N THR A 2 20.05 14.19 14.22
CA THR A 2 19.74 14.31 15.65
C THR A 2 20.16 13.03 16.38
N THR A 3 20.53 13.15 17.65
CA THR A 3 20.95 12.01 18.49
C THR A 3 19.76 11.49 19.28
N LEU A 4 19.57 10.16 19.27
CA LEU A 4 18.58 9.48 20.09
C LEU A 4 19.29 8.52 21.06
N SER A 5 19.09 8.72 22.35
CA SER A 5 19.62 7.83 23.40
C SER A 5 18.48 7.02 24.00
N LEU A 6 18.58 5.70 23.89
CA LEU A 6 17.54 4.75 24.32
C LEU A 6 18.17 3.52 24.97
N ARG A 7 17.46 2.90 25.92
CA ARG A 7 17.88 1.66 26.57
C ARG A 7 17.11 0.49 25.97
N LEU A 8 17.84 -0.53 25.54
CA LEU A 8 17.27 -1.77 25.00
C LEU A 8 17.47 -2.92 26.00
N PRO A 9 16.55 -3.90 26.03
CA PRO A 9 16.83 -5.18 26.69
C PRO A 9 18.12 -5.81 26.13
N ALA A 10 18.93 -6.42 27.00
CA ALA A 10 20.22 -7.01 26.60
C ALA A 10 20.08 -8.02 25.46
N SER A 11 19.05 -8.87 25.51
CA SER A 11 18.76 -9.86 24.47
C SER A 11 18.48 -9.24 23.10
N LEU A 12 17.85 -8.07 23.05
CA LEU A 12 17.59 -7.36 21.80
C LEU A 12 18.85 -6.71 21.27
N HIS A 13 19.65 -6.10 22.16
CA HIS A 13 20.94 -5.52 21.79
C HIS A 13 21.86 -6.56 21.14
N GLU A 14 21.98 -7.76 21.73
CA GLU A 14 22.81 -8.83 21.14
C GLU A 14 22.27 -9.32 19.79
N ARG A 15 20.94 -9.49 19.65
CA ARG A 15 20.34 -9.82 18.33
C ARG A 15 20.66 -8.77 17.26
N LEU A 16 20.58 -7.48 17.62
CA LEU A 16 20.90 -6.38 16.69
C LEU A 16 22.38 -6.38 16.32
N ARG A 17 23.28 -6.69 17.26
CA ARG A 17 24.72 -6.83 17.00
C ARG A 17 24.98 -7.96 16.01
N GLU A 18 24.41 -9.14 16.24
CA GLU A 18 24.57 -10.30 15.35
C GLU A 18 24.07 -10.00 13.93
N LEU A 19 22.90 -9.36 13.82
CA LEU A 19 22.32 -9.02 12.53
C LEU A 19 23.16 -7.95 11.80
N ALA A 20 23.58 -6.90 12.50
CA ALA A 20 24.43 -5.86 11.93
C ALA A 20 25.77 -6.42 11.42
N ALA A 21 26.36 -7.38 12.15
CA ALA A 21 27.58 -8.07 11.72
C ALA A 21 27.37 -8.91 10.45
N ARG A 22 26.23 -9.61 10.33
CA ARG A 22 25.87 -10.39 9.13
C ARG A 22 25.68 -9.49 7.91
N GLU A 23 25.07 -8.34 8.10
CA GLU A 23 24.81 -7.34 7.05
C GLU A 23 26.04 -6.45 6.75
N GLY A 24 27.12 -6.55 7.54
CA GLY A 24 28.32 -5.73 7.36
C GLY A 24 28.13 -4.24 7.66
N ILE A 25 27.16 -3.88 8.49
CA ILE A 25 26.83 -2.50 8.86
C ILE A 25 26.95 -2.27 10.37
N SER A 26 26.97 -1.01 10.80
CA SER A 26 26.90 -0.67 12.22
C SER A 26 25.50 -0.87 12.79
N ILE A 27 25.41 -1.12 14.10
CA ILE A 27 24.12 -1.22 14.82
C ILE A 27 23.28 0.04 14.63
N ASN A 28 23.90 1.22 14.63
CA ASN A 28 23.18 2.49 14.43
C ASN A 28 22.58 2.60 13.02
N GLN A 29 23.28 2.13 12.00
CA GLN A 29 22.76 2.08 10.62
C GLN A 29 21.60 1.11 10.53
N LEU A 30 21.73 -0.09 11.11
CA LEU A 30 20.66 -1.09 11.15
C LEU A 30 19.38 -0.52 11.83
N ILE A 31 19.53 0.11 12.99
CA ILE A 31 18.39 0.73 13.72
C ILE A 31 17.76 1.84 12.88
N THR A 32 18.58 2.66 12.21
CA THR A 32 18.09 3.77 11.38
C THR A 32 17.27 3.24 10.19
N LEU A 33 17.74 2.21 9.51
CA LEU A 33 17.03 1.56 8.40
C LEU A 33 15.72 0.93 8.88
N ALA A 34 15.77 0.13 9.95
CA ALA A 34 14.59 -0.51 10.51
C ALA A 34 13.53 0.51 10.96
N ALA A 35 13.95 1.63 11.55
CA ALA A 35 13.05 2.71 11.94
C ALA A 35 12.42 3.39 10.70
N ALA A 36 13.22 3.67 9.67
CA ALA A 36 12.72 4.25 8.42
C ALA A 36 11.69 3.33 7.75
N GLU A 37 11.98 2.02 7.67
CA GLU A 37 11.05 1.01 7.14
C GLU A 37 9.77 0.93 7.96
N LYS A 38 9.87 0.93 9.29
CA LYS A 38 8.69 0.89 10.16
C LYS A 38 7.81 2.13 10.00
N VAL A 39 8.44 3.31 9.93
CA VAL A 39 7.73 4.57 9.68
C VAL A 39 7.04 4.55 8.33
N ALA A 40 7.75 4.16 7.26
CA ALA A 40 7.18 4.04 5.92
C ALA A 40 5.99 3.07 5.93
N SER A 41 6.13 1.91 6.58
CA SER A 41 5.06 0.91 6.68
C SER A 41 3.81 1.45 7.38
N ILE A 42 3.98 2.18 8.48
CA ILE A 42 2.85 2.75 9.24
C ILE A 42 2.15 3.82 8.42
N LEU A 43 2.90 4.71 7.78
CA LEU A 43 2.34 5.88 7.09
C LEU A 43 1.75 5.55 5.71
N THR A 44 2.12 4.42 5.11
CA THR A 44 1.70 4.07 3.74
C THR A 44 0.18 4.00 3.59
N VAL A 45 -0.54 3.43 4.56
CA VAL A 45 -2.00 3.27 4.46
C VAL A 45 -2.70 4.63 4.39
N ASP A 46 -2.35 5.53 5.30
CA ASP A 46 -2.93 6.88 5.35
C ASP A 46 -2.57 7.68 4.10
N TYR A 47 -1.30 7.59 3.67
CA TYR A 47 -0.83 8.23 2.44
C TYR A 47 -1.65 7.78 1.20
N LEU A 48 -1.85 6.47 1.02
CA LEU A 48 -2.62 5.94 -0.09
C LEU A 48 -4.10 6.35 -0.01
N ALA A 49 -4.68 6.36 1.19
CA ALA A 49 -6.06 6.78 1.39
C ALA A 49 -6.26 8.27 1.05
N GLU A 50 -5.34 9.15 1.45
CA GLU A 50 -5.37 10.57 1.10
C GLU A 50 -5.21 10.78 -0.41
N ARG A 51 -4.28 10.06 -1.04
CA ARG A 51 -4.07 10.13 -2.49
C ARG A 51 -5.30 9.65 -3.27
N ALA A 52 -5.96 8.59 -2.82
CA ALA A 52 -7.18 8.08 -3.44
C ALA A 52 -8.34 9.07 -3.35
N ARG A 53 -8.46 9.85 -2.26
CA ARG A 53 -9.48 10.91 -2.15
C ARG A 53 -9.28 12.05 -3.13
N ALA A 54 -8.04 12.32 -3.51
CA ALA A 54 -7.69 13.33 -4.49
C ALA A 54 -7.77 12.81 -5.94
N ALA A 55 -8.10 11.54 -6.16
CA ALA A 55 -8.14 10.95 -7.49
C ALA A 55 -9.45 11.31 -8.22
N ASP A 56 -9.33 11.69 -9.50
CA ASP A 56 -10.46 11.76 -10.43
C ASP A 56 -10.52 10.45 -11.23
N PHE A 57 -11.35 9.52 -10.77
CA PHE A 57 -11.57 8.24 -11.45
C PHE A 57 -12.20 8.41 -12.84
N ALA A 58 -12.98 9.46 -13.08
CA ALA A 58 -13.57 9.70 -14.40
C ALA A 58 -12.50 10.16 -15.40
N ALA A 59 -11.53 10.99 -14.98
CA ALA A 59 -10.37 11.31 -15.80
C ALA A 59 -9.50 10.09 -16.08
N PHE A 60 -9.33 9.22 -15.08
CA PHE A 60 -8.62 7.96 -15.23
C PHE A 60 -9.29 7.04 -16.26
N ASP A 61 -10.60 6.84 -16.19
CA ASP A 61 -11.34 6.01 -17.15
C ASP A 61 -11.28 6.59 -18.57
N ARG A 62 -11.43 7.91 -18.71
CA ARG A 62 -11.26 8.58 -20.02
C ARG A 62 -9.87 8.39 -20.60
N LEU A 63 -8.84 8.37 -19.76
CA LEU A 63 -7.46 8.11 -20.19
C LEU A 63 -7.30 6.66 -20.64
N LEU A 64 -7.81 5.70 -19.85
CA LEU A 64 -7.73 4.27 -20.18
C LEU A 64 -8.51 3.92 -21.45
N ALA A 65 -9.64 4.57 -21.71
CA ALA A 65 -10.41 4.36 -22.94
C ALA A 65 -9.65 4.75 -24.23
N ARG A 66 -8.52 5.47 -24.12
CA ARG A 66 -7.64 5.77 -25.25
C ARG A 66 -6.66 4.65 -25.57
N VAL A 67 -6.50 3.69 -24.67
CA VAL A 67 -5.65 2.52 -24.90
C VAL A 67 -6.40 1.58 -25.85
N PRO A 68 -5.82 1.22 -27.01
CA PRO A 68 -6.44 0.30 -27.94
C PRO A 68 -6.67 -1.07 -27.28
N ASP A 69 -7.84 -1.65 -27.51
CA ASP A 69 -8.11 -3.04 -27.18
C ASP A 69 -7.43 -3.94 -28.22
N ALA A 70 -6.13 -4.16 -28.02
CA ALA A 70 -5.28 -4.93 -28.92
C ALA A 70 -4.53 -6.02 -28.14
N PRO A 71 -4.12 -7.12 -28.81
CA PRO A 71 -3.28 -8.14 -28.18
C PRO A 71 -2.02 -7.51 -27.57
N ALA A 72 -1.61 -8.04 -26.41
CA ALA A 72 -0.35 -7.66 -25.81
C ALA A 72 0.82 -7.91 -26.80
N PRO A 73 1.86 -7.07 -26.79
CA PRO A 73 3.08 -7.31 -27.54
C PRO A 73 3.70 -8.67 -27.19
N ALA A 74 4.46 -9.23 -28.14
CA ALA A 74 5.19 -10.47 -27.92
C ALA A 74 6.19 -10.32 -26.75
N GLY A 75 6.06 -11.17 -25.73
CA GLY A 75 6.83 -11.13 -24.49
C GLY A 75 6.10 -10.45 -23.31
N ASP A 76 5.05 -9.67 -23.57
CA ASP A 76 4.21 -9.01 -22.56
C ASP A 76 2.89 -9.77 -22.30
N GLU A 77 2.72 -10.95 -22.92
CA GLU A 77 1.54 -11.77 -22.67
C GLU A 77 1.54 -12.33 -21.26
N TRP A 78 0.38 -12.31 -20.62
CA TRP A 78 0.19 -13.04 -19.37
C TRP A 78 0.46 -14.54 -19.60
N ALA A 79 1.17 -15.17 -18.67
CA ALA A 79 1.25 -16.63 -18.63
C ALA A 79 -0.17 -17.22 -18.66
N LYS A 80 -0.40 -18.28 -19.46
CA LYS A 80 -1.74 -18.89 -19.61
C LYS A 80 -2.40 -19.22 -18.27
N SER A 81 -1.61 -19.66 -17.29
CA SER A 81 -2.08 -19.93 -15.92
C SER A 81 -2.52 -18.68 -15.14
N ALA A 82 -2.02 -17.49 -15.48
CA ALA A 82 -2.42 -16.23 -14.87
C ALA A 82 -3.73 -15.69 -15.46
N ARG A 83 -3.98 -15.90 -16.77
CA ARG A 83 -5.27 -15.57 -17.41
C ARG A 83 -6.43 -16.34 -16.79
N GLU A 84 -6.23 -17.64 -16.52
CA GLU A 84 -7.26 -18.50 -15.91
C GLU A 84 -7.59 -18.11 -14.46
N ARG A 85 -6.58 -17.70 -13.67
CA ARG A 85 -6.78 -17.17 -12.30
C ARG A 85 -7.42 -15.78 -12.29
N GLY A 86 -7.06 -14.92 -13.23
CA GLY A 86 -7.59 -13.55 -13.32
C GLY A 86 -9.04 -13.49 -13.78
N ALA A 87 -9.46 -14.40 -14.67
CA ALA A 87 -10.85 -14.48 -15.15
C ALA A 87 -11.83 -14.85 -14.03
N GLY A 88 -11.49 -15.86 -13.21
CA GLY A 88 -12.32 -16.24 -12.05
C GLY A 88 -12.34 -15.19 -10.93
N ALA A 89 -11.21 -14.52 -10.69
CA ALA A 89 -11.16 -13.45 -9.70
C ALA A 89 -12.00 -12.23 -10.12
N ALA A 90 -11.97 -11.82 -11.40
CA ALA A 90 -12.71 -10.67 -11.92
C ALA A 90 -14.24 -10.80 -11.77
N GLU A 91 -14.78 -12.02 -11.87
CA GLU A 91 -16.19 -12.32 -11.58
C GLU A 91 -16.49 -12.27 -10.07
N GLU A 92 -15.59 -12.77 -9.22
CA GLU A 92 -15.80 -12.85 -7.77
C GLU A 92 -15.64 -11.48 -7.05
N ILE A 93 -14.71 -10.62 -7.50
CA ILE A 93 -14.59 -9.23 -7.00
C ILE A 93 -15.76 -8.34 -7.42
N HIS A 94 -16.55 -8.73 -8.42
CA HIS A 94 -17.77 -8.00 -8.79
C HIS A 94 -18.92 -8.28 -7.82
N GLU A 95 -18.99 -9.49 -7.26
CA GLU A 95 -20.11 -9.96 -6.44
C GLU A 95 -19.93 -9.69 -4.94
N GLN A 96 -18.69 -9.66 -4.44
CA GLN A 96 -18.38 -9.38 -3.01
C GLN A 96 -18.13 -7.89 -2.71
N ARG A 97 -18.21 -7.02 -3.72
CA ARG A 97 -18.30 -5.58 -3.50
C ARG A 97 -19.66 -5.25 -2.87
N ALA A 98 -19.70 -5.02 -1.56
CA ALA A 98 -20.65 -4.03 -1.04
C ALA A 98 -20.50 -2.79 -1.95
N PRO A 99 -21.56 -2.35 -2.65
CA PRO A 99 -21.38 -1.46 -3.78
C PRO A 99 -20.73 -0.19 -3.25
N TYR A 100 -19.55 0.12 -3.80
CA TYR A 100 -19.06 1.49 -3.75
C TYR A 100 -20.08 2.28 -4.56
N ARG A 101 -21.14 2.73 -3.89
CA ARG A 101 -22.23 3.48 -4.48
C ARG A 101 -21.62 4.84 -4.79
N VAL A 102 -21.02 4.94 -5.97
CA VAL A 102 -20.70 6.23 -6.58
C VAL A 102 -22.05 6.92 -6.68
N ALA A 103 -22.28 7.90 -5.80
CA ALA A 103 -23.45 8.76 -5.91
C ALA A 103 -23.45 9.30 -7.35
N LYS A 104 -24.63 9.45 -7.97
CA LYS A 104 -24.73 10.00 -9.33
C LYS A 104 -24.18 11.44 -9.45
N SER A 105 -23.74 12.04 -8.34
CA SER A 105 -22.79 13.14 -8.27
C SER A 105 -21.43 12.57 -7.89
N GLY A 106 -20.39 12.75 -8.71
CA GLY A 106 -19.04 12.17 -8.56
C GLY A 106 -18.24 12.60 -7.32
N ARG A 107 -18.83 12.46 -6.13
CA ARG A 107 -18.22 12.67 -4.84
C ARG A 107 -18.30 11.35 -4.07
N PRO A 108 -17.18 10.83 -3.55
CA PRO A 108 -17.21 9.64 -2.70
C PRO A 108 -18.08 9.92 -1.47
N PRO A 109 -18.76 8.89 -0.91
CA PRO A 109 -19.52 9.05 0.32
C PRO A 109 -18.61 9.59 1.43
N ALA A 110 -19.10 10.58 2.18
CA ALA A 110 -18.35 11.17 3.29
C ALA A 110 -17.93 10.07 4.29
N ALA A 111 -16.67 10.09 4.71
CA ALA A 111 -16.16 9.17 5.72
C ALA A 111 -17.03 9.20 6.99
N PRO A 112 -17.28 8.06 7.65
CA PRO A 112 -18.07 8.03 8.87
C PRO A 112 -17.44 8.93 9.94
N ALA A 113 -18.24 9.84 10.52
CA ALA A 113 -17.78 10.72 11.58
C ALA A 113 -17.33 9.88 12.78
N LYS A 114 -16.11 10.13 13.27
CA LYS A 114 -15.59 9.49 14.48
C LYS A 114 -16.57 9.73 15.64
N PRO A 115 -16.93 8.71 16.45
CA PRO A 115 -17.83 8.91 17.57
C PRO A 115 -17.23 9.94 18.53
N ARG A 116 -17.94 11.05 18.72
CA ARG A 116 -17.60 12.02 19.75
C ARG A 116 -17.72 11.29 21.09
N LYS A 117 -16.59 11.08 21.77
CA LYS A 117 -16.59 10.62 23.16
C LYS A 117 -17.47 11.59 23.96
N ARG A 118 -18.63 11.12 24.42
CA ARG A 118 -19.40 11.82 25.43
C ARG A 118 -18.52 11.88 26.67
N ARG A 119 -18.21 13.11 27.09
CA ARG A 119 -17.66 13.39 28.42
C ARG A 119 -18.68 13.01 29.48
#